data_AF-A0A7X9RZ06-F1
#
_entry.id   AF-A0A7X9RZ06-F1
#
_cell.length_a   1.000
_cell.length_b   1.000
_cell.length_c   1.000
_cell.angle_alpha   90.00
_cell.angle_beta   90.00
_cell.angle_gamma   90.00
#
_symmetry.space_group_name_H-M   'P 1'
#
loop_
_entity.id
_entity.type
_entity.pdbx_description
1 polymer ?
#
loop_
_entity_poly.entity_id
_entity_poly.type
_entity_poly.pdbx_seq_one_letter_code
_entity_poly.pdbx_strand_id
1 'polypeptide(L)'
;MKTKQKLDYKFLKQLVKQGEGQTIEFKKKAADPIKIMKEVVAFANREGGYLIVGVTDNGRIDGFIDIEGEKFVLEKAIQERISEKINYTIHEVSISSTHQVLVFEIEPNEKKPVFLWYNLKRKSGRAYIRVVDKSIQMSRLIRRLLKEKSKNEVNTLEYGENERLVLQMLDQSKHITLSGFIKVSKLEEHEAMDVLIKMCLTNVIIPMPMDPEDRFIMNIVN
;
A
#
# COMPACT_ATOMS: atom_id res chain seq x y z
N MET A 1 -0.66 0.50 28.52
CA MET A 1 0.05 -0.08 27.37
C MET A 1 -0.68 -1.36 26.98
N LYS A 2 -1.31 -1.44 25.80
CA LYS A 2 -1.93 -2.68 25.35
C LYS A 2 -0.82 -3.68 25.06
N THR A 3 -0.80 -4.81 25.75
CA THR A 3 0.11 -5.92 25.48
C THR A 3 -0.12 -6.36 24.04
N LYS A 4 0.85 -6.14 23.15
CA LYS A 4 0.76 -6.59 21.75
C LYS A 4 0.65 -8.11 21.80
N GLN A 5 -0.50 -8.66 21.40
CA GLN A 5 -0.75 -10.09 21.45
C GLN A 5 0.27 -10.80 20.58
N LYS A 6 0.99 -11.78 21.14
CA LYS A 6 1.95 -12.59 20.38
C LYS A 6 1.19 -13.38 19.31
N LEU A 7 1.61 -13.28 18.06
CA LEU A 7 1.00 -14.03 16.96
C LEU A 7 1.33 -15.52 17.14
N ASP A 8 0.32 -16.35 17.34
CA ASP A 8 0.45 -17.78 17.57
C ASP A 8 0.04 -18.63 16.35
N TYR A 9 0.23 -19.95 16.42
CA TYR A 9 -0.10 -20.85 15.31
C TYR A 9 -1.60 -20.87 14.98
N LYS A 10 -2.47 -20.62 15.96
CA LYS A 10 -3.92 -20.56 15.72
C LYS A 10 -4.27 -19.34 14.89
N PHE A 11 -3.72 -18.17 15.21
CA PHE A 11 -3.92 -16.95 14.45
C PHE A 11 -3.27 -17.02 13.07
N LEU A 12 -2.07 -17.59 12.95
CA LEU A 12 -1.44 -17.84 11.66
C LEU A 12 -2.37 -18.64 10.73
N LYS A 13 -2.99 -19.72 11.23
CA LYS A 13 -3.95 -20.50 10.43
C LYS A 13 -5.18 -19.71 10.01
N GLN A 14 -5.62 -18.72 10.80
CA GLN A 14 -6.72 -17.84 10.41
C GLN A 14 -6.32 -16.92 9.26
N LEU A 15 -5.13 -16.30 9.33
CA LEU A 15 -4.58 -15.50 8.24
C LEU A 15 -4.40 -16.32 6.96
N VAL A 16 -3.85 -17.53 7.09
CA VAL A 16 -3.67 -18.44 5.93
C VAL A 16 -5.02 -18.84 5.32
N LYS A 17 -6.04 -19.10 6.15
CA LYS A 17 -7.40 -19.40 5.68
C LYS A 17 -8.08 -18.21 5.00
N GLN A 18 -7.78 -16.98 5.44
CA GLN A 18 -8.28 -15.76 4.81
C GLN A 18 -7.72 -15.61 3.38
N GLY A 19 -6.51 -16.09 3.13
CA GLY A 19 -5.84 -16.04 1.84
C GLY A 19 -5.13 -14.70 1.59
N GLU A 20 -4.40 -14.64 0.47
CA GLU A 20 -3.76 -13.39 0.04
C GLU A 20 -4.79 -12.32 -0.32
N GLY A 21 -4.46 -11.07 -0.07
CA GLY A 21 -5.34 -9.95 -0.35
C GLY A 21 -4.78 -8.62 0.10
N GLN A 22 -5.67 -7.71 0.50
CA GLN A 22 -5.36 -6.31 0.79
C GLN A 22 -4.35 -6.13 1.93
N THR A 23 -4.29 -7.06 2.87
CA THR A 23 -3.44 -6.98 4.07
C THR A 23 -2.66 -8.26 4.31
N ILE A 24 -2.63 -9.21 3.37
CA ILE A 24 -1.96 -10.51 3.53
C ILE A 24 -1.23 -10.85 2.23
N GLU A 25 0.03 -11.23 2.36
CA GLU A 25 0.88 -11.73 1.28
C GLU A 25 1.63 -12.98 1.76
N PHE A 26 1.60 -14.05 0.98
CA PHE A 26 2.34 -15.27 1.22
C PHE A 26 3.61 -15.32 0.38
N LYS A 27 4.68 -15.84 0.98
CA LYS A 27 5.91 -16.18 0.27
C LYS A 27 6.43 -17.51 0.76
N LYS A 28 6.78 -18.40 -0.18
CA LYS A 28 7.42 -19.66 0.20
C LYS A 28 8.77 -19.45 0.88
N LYS A 29 9.53 -18.43 0.46
CA LYS A 29 10.89 -18.08 0.92
C LYS A 29 11.26 -16.65 0.53
N ALA A 30 12.29 -16.09 1.14
CA ALA A 30 12.86 -14.77 0.88
C ALA A 30 13.79 -14.72 -0.34
N ALA A 31 13.60 -15.60 -1.34
CA ALA A 31 14.52 -15.75 -2.47
C ALA A 31 14.54 -14.57 -3.45
N ASP A 32 13.48 -13.75 -3.49
CA ASP A 32 13.44 -12.53 -4.30
C ASP A 32 13.09 -11.33 -3.40
N PRO A 33 14.07 -10.80 -2.63
CA PRO A 33 13.80 -9.74 -1.68
C PRO A 33 13.25 -8.48 -2.34
N ILE A 34 13.61 -8.20 -3.60
CA ILE A 34 13.14 -7.01 -4.31
C ILE A 34 11.64 -7.10 -4.60
N LYS A 35 11.17 -8.26 -5.08
CA LYS A 35 9.72 -8.48 -5.26
C LYS A 35 8.98 -8.45 -3.94
N ILE A 36 9.55 -9.00 -2.87
CA ILE A 36 8.93 -8.98 -1.54
C ILE A 36 8.85 -7.55 -0.99
N MET A 37 9.90 -6.75 -1.15
CA MET A 37 9.90 -5.36 -0.69
C MET A 37 8.87 -4.49 -1.42
N LYS A 38 8.46 -4.86 -2.63
CA LYS A 38 7.35 -4.20 -3.34
C LYS A 38 6.06 -4.31 -2.51
N GLU A 39 5.79 -5.49 -1.94
CA GLU A 39 4.62 -5.76 -1.11
C GLU A 39 4.73 -5.05 0.24
N VAL A 40 5.90 -5.07 0.86
CA VAL A 40 6.16 -4.33 2.11
C VAL A 40 5.93 -2.83 1.93
N VAL A 41 6.46 -2.24 0.86
CA VAL A 41 6.22 -0.82 0.52
C VAL A 41 4.75 -0.55 0.26
N ALA A 42 4.03 -1.47 -0.39
CA ALA A 42 2.60 -1.33 -0.65
C ALA A 42 1.76 -1.36 0.63
N PHE A 43 2.06 -2.24 1.58
CA PHE A 43 1.44 -2.27 2.90
C PHE A 43 1.71 -0.99 3.69
N ALA A 44 2.98 -0.57 3.77
CA ALA A 44 3.38 0.65 4.47
C ALA A 44 2.71 1.91 3.90
N ASN A 45 2.45 1.95 2.60
CA ASN A 45 1.74 3.04 1.93
C ASN A 45 0.22 3.04 2.17
N ARG A 46 -0.34 2.00 2.77
CA ARG A 46 -1.78 1.84 2.95
C ARG A 46 -2.13 1.54 4.42
N GLU A 47 -2.96 0.53 4.68
CA GLU A 47 -3.43 0.14 6.02
C GLU A 47 -2.48 -0.82 6.77
N GLY A 48 -1.27 -1.08 6.26
CA GLY A 48 -0.37 -2.10 6.79
C GLY A 48 -0.75 -3.50 6.30
N GLY A 49 -0.16 -4.54 6.88
CA GLY A 49 -0.45 -5.93 6.51
C GLY A 49 0.54 -6.96 7.06
N TYR A 50 0.32 -8.22 6.71
CA TYR A 50 1.11 -9.38 7.10
C TYR A 50 1.81 -9.95 5.88
N LEU A 51 3.14 -9.89 5.89
CA LEU A 51 3.98 -10.69 5.01
C LEU A 51 4.31 -11.99 5.73
N ILE A 52 3.84 -13.12 5.20
CA ILE A 52 3.98 -14.44 5.82
C ILE A 52 4.91 -15.29 4.96
N VAL A 53 6.06 -15.64 5.52
CA VAL A 53 7.14 -16.35 4.82
C VAL A 53 7.26 -17.78 5.36
N GLY A 54 7.33 -18.75 4.46
CA GLY A 54 7.20 -20.18 4.75
C GLY A 54 5.80 -20.73 4.44
N VAL A 55 4.98 -19.96 3.72
CA VAL A 55 3.65 -20.37 3.23
C VAL A 55 3.65 -20.28 1.71
N THR A 56 3.23 -21.34 1.04
CA THR A 56 3.12 -21.35 -0.43
C THR A 56 1.85 -20.63 -0.90
N ASP A 57 1.81 -20.25 -2.17
CA ASP A 57 0.69 -19.49 -2.77
C ASP A 57 -0.67 -20.20 -2.64
N ASN A 58 -0.70 -21.53 -2.48
CA ASN A 58 -1.93 -22.30 -2.24
C ASN A 58 -2.33 -22.41 -0.76
N GLY A 59 -1.64 -21.71 0.15
CA GLY A 59 -1.89 -21.73 1.58
C GLY A 59 -1.27 -22.89 2.35
N ARG A 60 -0.48 -23.77 1.71
CA ARG A 60 0.27 -24.80 2.44
C ARG A 60 1.38 -24.16 3.30
N ILE A 61 1.39 -24.51 4.59
CA ILE A 61 2.34 -24.00 5.58
C ILE A 61 3.52 -24.98 5.70
N ASP A 62 4.66 -24.60 5.12
CA ASP A 62 5.89 -25.41 5.12
C ASP A 62 6.82 -25.04 6.27
N GLY A 63 6.96 -23.73 6.54
CA GLY A 63 7.91 -23.18 7.50
C GLY A 63 9.38 -23.46 7.14
N PHE A 64 10.26 -23.14 8.09
CA PHE A 64 11.71 -23.30 7.98
C PHE A 64 12.26 -23.96 9.24
N ILE A 65 13.31 -24.76 9.06
CA ILE A 65 14.13 -25.26 10.17
C ILE A 65 15.05 -24.15 10.67
N ASP A 66 15.66 -23.39 9.75
CA ASP A 66 16.47 -22.22 10.04
C ASP A 66 15.75 -20.96 9.55
N ILE A 67 15.13 -20.24 10.49
CA ILE A 67 14.36 -19.03 10.22
C ILE A 67 15.23 -17.77 10.18
N GLU A 68 16.42 -17.80 10.81
CA GLU A 68 17.28 -16.63 10.99
C GLU A 68 17.87 -16.16 9.67
N GLY A 69 18.21 -17.09 8.76
CA GLY A 69 18.65 -16.74 7.41
C GLY A 69 17.59 -15.97 6.61
N GLU A 70 16.34 -16.42 6.65
CA GLU A 70 15.21 -15.79 5.96
C GLU A 70 14.90 -14.40 6.53
N LYS A 71 14.94 -14.28 7.86
CA LYS A 71 14.76 -13.03 8.60
C LYS A 71 15.85 -12.02 8.27
N PHE A 72 17.12 -12.41 8.34
CA PHE A 72 18.25 -11.54 8.03
C PHE A 72 18.17 -10.97 6.61
N VAL A 73 17.81 -11.79 5.62
CA VAL A 73 17.65 -11.35 4.23
C VAL A 73 16.58 -10.25 4.10
N LEU A 74 15.45 -10.41 4.77
CA LEU A 74 14.34 -9.46 4.69
C LEU A 74 14.59 -8.19 5.47
N GLU A 75 15.13 -8.28 6.69
CA GLU A 75 15.51 -7.09 7.49
C GLU A 75 16.55 -6.24 6.76
N LYS A 76 17.57 -6.89 6.16
CA LYS A 76 18.57 -6.21 5.34
C LYS A 76 17.92 -5.52 4.13
N ALA A 77 17.00 -6.19 3.44
CA ALA A 77 16.31 -5.60 2.30
C ALA A 77 15.45 -4.39 2.71
N ILE A 78 14.75 -4.46 3.85
CA ILE A 78 13.99 -3.33 4.40
C ILE A 78 14.92 -2.13 4.65
N GLN A 79 16.04 -2.37 5.34
CA GLN A 79 16.99 -1.31 5.71
C GLN A 79 17.64 -0.66 4.48
N GLU A 80 18.01 -1.44 3.47
CA GLU A 80 18.76 -0.94 2.32
C GLU A 80 17.87 -0.35 1.22
N ARG A 81 16.64 -0.83 1.07
CA ARG A 81 15.81 -0.59 -0.13
C ARG A 81 14.61 0.32 0.12
N ILE A 82 14.17 0.52 1.35
CA ILE A 82 12.97 1.31 1.64
C ILE A 82 13.36 2.74 1.98
N SER A 83 12.69 3.72 1.37
CA SER A 83 13.12 5.12 1.41
C SER A 83 12.91 5.83 2.75
N GLU A 84 12.01 5.31 3.57
CA GLU A 84 11.64 5.85 4.87
C GLU A 84 11.74 4.73 5.90
N LYS A 85 11.99 5.07 7.16
CA LYS A 85 11.89 4.10 8.25
C LYS A 85 10.44 3.67 8.38
N ILE A 86 10.18 2.37 8.25
CA ILE A 86 8.87 1.77 8.48
C ILE A 86 8.86 1.03 9.81
N ASN A 87 7.70 0.98 10.46
CA ASN A 87 7.48 0.20 11.68
C ASN A 87 6.94 -1.18 11.31
N TYR A 88 7.50 -2.22 11.93
CA TYR A 88 7.01 -3.58 11.80
C TYR A 88 7.31 -4.39 13.06
N THR A 89 6.61 -5.51 13.22
CA THR A 89 6.87 -6.50 14.26
C THR A 89 7.12 -7.86 13.61
N ILE A 90 8.16 -8.55 14.06
CA ILE A 90 8.48 -9.90 13.60
C ILE A 90 7.89 -10.90 14.58
N HIS A 91 7.18 -11.89 14.05
CA HIS A 91 6.69 -13.04 14.80
C HIS A 91 7.26 -14.32 14.20
N GLU A 92 7.93 -15.12 15.03
CA GLU A 92 8.41 -16.46 14.69
C GLU A 92 7.44 -17.49 15.27
N VAL A 93 6.64 -18.11 14.41
CA VAL A 93 5.52 -18.95 14.80
C VAL A 93 5.90 -20.42 14.64
N SER A 94 6.10 -21.14 15.74
CA SER A 94 6.31 -22.58 15.72
C SER A 94 5.10 -23.32 15.16
N ILE A 95 5.31 -24.11 14.11
CA ILE A 95 4.28 -24.96 13.48
C ILE A 95 4.51 -26.45 13.77
N SER A 96 5.73 -26.81 14.19
CA SER A 96 6.11 -28.13 14.70
C SER A 96 7.26 -27.99 15.71
N SER A 97 7.86 -29.09 16.16
CA SER A 97 9.04 -29.09 17.02
C SER A 97 10.30 -28.55 16.34
N THR A 98 10.33 -28.54 15.01
CA THR A 98 11.52 -28.19 14.21
C THR A 98 11.29 -27.07 13.21
N HIS A 99 10.03 -26.75 12.89
CA HIS A 99 9.72 -25.76 11.86
C HIS A 99 8.99 -24.54 12.44
N GLN A 100 9.36 -23.37 11.93
CA GLN A 100 8.75 -22.08 12.25
C GLN A 100 8.37 -21.32 10.98
N VAL A 101 7.36 -20.46 11.08
CA VAL A 101 6.94 -19.52 10.03
C VAL A 101 7.31 -18.11 10.47
N LEU A 102 7.80 -17.31 9.53
CA LEU A 102 8.21 -15.95 9.77
C LEU A 102 7.11 -15.00 9.33
N VAL A 103 6.61 -14.15 10.23
CA VAL A 103 5.59 -13.16 9.93
C VAL A 103 6.11 -11.76 10.21
N PHE A 104 6.14 -10.91 9.19
CA PHE A 104 6.33 -9.48 9.34
C PHE A 104 4.96 -8.80 9.35
N GLU A 105 4.57 -8.27 10.49
CA GLU A 105 3.42 -7.39 10.66
C GLU A 105 3.86 -5.96 10.38
N ILE A 106 3.55 -5.44 9.20
CA ILE A 106 3.91 -4.11 8.71
C ILE A 106 2.82 -3.12 9.13
N GLU A 107 3.20 -2.02 9.77
CA GLU A 107 2.28 -0.96 10.16
C GLU A 107 2.12 0.07 9.01
N PRO A 108 0.98 0.79 8.92
CA PRO A 108 0.86 1.98 8.09
C PRO A 108 2.00 2.97 8.42
N ASN A 109 2.67 3.50 7.40
CA ASN A 109 3.68 4.53 7.65
C ASN A 109 3.03 5.90 7.81
N GLU A 110 3.50 6.71 8.76
CA GLU A 110 3.01 8.07 8.94
C GLU A 110 3.50 9.00 7.81
N LYS A 111 4.76 8.81 7.40
CA LYS A 111 5.37 9.60 6.32
C LYS A 111 5.21 8.90 4.98
N LYS A 112 4.25 9.36 4.18
CA LYS A 112 3.94 8.81 2.85
C LYS A 112 4.23 9.83 1.74
N PRO A 113 4.50 9.38 0.50
CA PRO A 113 4.64 7.99 0.08
C PRO A 113 6.02 7.40 0.42
N VAL A 114 6.02 6.11 0.76
CA VAL A 114 7.21 5.26 0.90
C VAL A 114 7.59 4.72 -0.48
N PHE A 115 8.89 4.72 -0.80
CA PHE A 115 9.43 4.24 -2.07
C PHE A 115 10.30 3.00 -1.88
N LEU A 116 10.27 2.12 -2.88
CA LEU A 116 11.26 1.06 -3.07
C LEU A 116 12.37 1.55 -3.99
N TRP A 117 13.60 1.64 -3.49
CA TRP A 117 14.78 2.00 -4.26
C TRP A 117 15.28 0.84 -5.12
N TYR A 118 15.35 1.09 -6.43
CA TYR A 118 16.00 0.18 -7.39
C TYR A 118 17.44 0.60 -7.67
N ASN A 119 17.73 1.90 -7.62
CA ASN A 119 19.07 2.45 -7.72
C ASN A 119 19.46 3.11 -6.40
N LEU A 120 20.27 2.41 -5.60
CA LEU A 120 20.71 2.86 -4.28
C LEU A 120 21.59 4.12 -4.34
N LYS A 121 22.45 4.24 -5.36
CA LYS A 121 23.37 5.38 -5.52
C LYS A 121 22.63 6.68 -5.76
N ARG A 122 21.61 6.64 -6.64
CA ARG A 122 20.78 7.81 -6.97
C ARG A 122 19.55 7.97 -6.07
N LYS A 123 19.33 7.02 -5.14
CA LYS A 123 18.10 6.91 -4.34
C LYS A 123 16.82 7.02 -5.20
N SER A 124 16.86 6.39 -6.38
CA SER A 124 15.76 6.42 -7.34
C SER A 124 14.96 5.12 -7.24
N GLY A 125 13.63 5.27 -7.22
CA GLY A 125 12.72 4.20 -6.86
C GLY A 125 11.30 4.42 -7.36
N ARG A 126 10.42 3.50 -7.00
CA ARG A 126 8.98 3.54 -7.30
C ARG A 126 8.20 3.36 -6.00
N ALA A 127 7.06 4.04 -5.91
CA ALA A 127 6.11 3.84 -4.82
C ALA A 127 5.03 2.86 -5.29
N TYR A 128 4.60 1.99 -4.39
CA TYR A 128 3.60 0.95 -4.65
C TYR A 128 2.45 1.07 -3.66
N ILE A 129 1.25 0.74 -4.11
CA ILE A 129 0.05 0.70 -3.29
C ILE A 129 -0.68 -0.62 -3.51
N ARG A 130 -1.21 -1.19 -2.42
CA ARG A 130 -1.94 -2.45 -2.46
C ARG A 130 -3.37 -2.19 -2.93
N VAL A 131 -3.82 -2.94 -3.93
CA VAL A 131 -5.18 -2.93 -4.49
C VAL A 131 -5.63 -4.38 -4.63
N VAL A 132 -6.54 -4.80 -3.76
CA VAL A 132 -6.96 -6.21 -3.64
C VAL A 132 -5.72 -7.07 -3.33
N ASP A 133 -5.38 -8.03 -4.18
CA ASP A 133 -4.28 -8.98 -4.06
C ASP A 133 -3.01 -8.51 -4.80
N LYS A 134 -2.99 -7.27 -5.31
CA LYS A 134 -1.90 -6.77 -6.14
C LYS A 134 -1.27 -5.51 -5.59
N SER A 135 0.05 -5.45 -5.67
CA SER A 135 0.79 -4.20 -5.54
C SER A 135 1.00 -3.54 -6.89
N ILE A 136 0.35 -2.40 -7.11
CA ILE A 136 0.49 -1.63 -8.35
C ILE A 136 1.37 -0.40 -8.10
N GLN A 137 2.05 0.06 -9.16
CA GLN A 137 2.86 1.28 -9.07
C GLN A 137 1.92 2.48 -8.94
N MET A 138 2.16 3.34 -7.94
CA MET A 138 1.36 4.56 -7.79
C MET A 138 1.59 5.52 -8.96
N SER A 139 0.53 6.12 -9.45
CA SER A 139 0.61 7.28 -10.35
C SER A 139 1.26 8.50 -9.67
N ARG A 140 1.59 9.52 -10.46
CA ARG A 140 2.07 10.80 -9.92
C ARG A 140 1.03 11.47 -9.03
N LEU A 141 -0.25 11.37 -9.39
CA LEU A 141 -1.36 11.95 -8.64
C LEU A 141 -1.51 11.28 -7.27
N ILE A 142 -1.55 9.95 -7.20
CA ILE A 142 -1.67 9.23 -5.91
C ILE A 142 -0.48 9.52 -5.00
N ARG A 143 0.75 9.56 -5.54
CA ARG A 143 1.94 9.93 -4.74
C ARG A 143 1.81 11.33 -4.14
N ARG A 144 1.33 12.29 -4.93
CA ARG A 144 1.14 13.67 -4.47
C ARG A 144 0.03 13.76 -3.44
N LEU A 145 -1.10 13.09 -3.68
CA LEU A 145 -2.21 13.01 -2.73
C LEU A 145 -1.78 12.44 -1.38
N LEU A 146 -1.03 11.33 -1.35
CA LEU A 146 -0.55 10.74 -0.09
C LEU A 146 0.44 11.64 0.63
N LYS A 147 1.29 12.36 -0.12
CA LYS A 147 2.20 13.36 0.46
C LYS A 147 1.42 14.48 1.13
N GLU A 148 0.40 15.04 0.47
CA GLU A 148 -0.45 16.09 1.06
C GLU A 148 -1.25 15.57 2.26
N LYS A 149 -1.85 14.37 2.18
CA LYS A 149 -2.53 13.73 3.32
C LYS A 149 -1.62 13.57 4.54
N SER A 150 -0.35 13.22 4.33
CA SER A 150 0.60 13.02 5.44
C SER A 150 0.96 14.29 6.23
N LYS A 151 0.66 15.49 5.70
CA LYS A 151 0.87 16.76 6.40
C LYS A 151 -0.16 16.99 7.51
N ASN A 152 -1.29 16.26 7.51
CA ASN A 152 -2.39 16.41 8.46
C ASN A 152 -2.92 17.86 8.59
N GLU A 153 -2.91 18.61 7.50
CA GLU A 153 -3.45 19.97 7.43
C GLU A 153 -4.96 19.95 7.21
N VAL A 154 -5.67 20.90 7.81
CA VAL A 154 -7.10 21.11 7.55
C VAL A 154 -7.24 21.71 6.15
N ASN A 155 -7.93 21.00 5.27
CA ASN A 155 -8.16 21.42 3.89
C ASN A 155 -9.59 21.95 3.74
N THR A 156 -9.74 23.11 3.10
CA THR A 156 -11.04 23.68 2.72
C THR A 156 -11.24 23.54 1.21
N LEU A 157 -12.50 23.38 0.79
CA LEU A 157 -12.87 23.36 -0.62
C LEU A 157 -13.76 24.56 -0.92
N GLU A 158 -13.33 25.37 -1.87
CA GLU A 158 -14.16 26.40 -2.48
C GLU A 158 -14.70 25.83 -3.80
N TYR A 159 -16.00 25.96 -4.03
CA TYR A 159 -16.64 25.41 -5.23
C TYR A 159 -16.51 26.38 -6.42
N GLY A 160 -15.40 26.24 -7.16
CA GLY A 160 -15.17 26.90 -8.44
C GLY A 160 -15.80 26.16 -9.62
N GLU A 161 -15.53 26.67 -10.82
CA GLU A 161 -16.01 26.08 -12.08
C GLU A 161 -15.49 24.64 -12.27
N ASN A 162 -14.24 24.40 -11.90
CA ASN A 162 -13.57 23.10 -12.05
C ASN A 162 -14.12 22.04 -11.09
N GLU A 163 -14.36 22.38 -9.83
CA GLU A 163 -14.98 21.48 -8.86
C GLU A 163 -16.40 21.12 -9.27
N ARG A 164 -17.19 22.10 -9.75
CA ARG A 164 -18.53 21.85 -10.29
C ARG A 164 -18.49 20.92 -11.50
N LEU A 165 -17.52 21.11 -12.38
CA LEU A 165 -17.33 20.23 -13.54
C LEU A 165 -17.02 18.79 -13.14
N VAL A 166 -16.14 18.58 -12.14
CA VAL A 166 -15.88 17.24 -11.58
C VAL A 166 -17.17 16.59 -11.09
N LEU A 167 -18.00 17.32 -10.33
CA LEU A 167 -19.28 16.81 -9.83
C LEU A 167 -20.26 16.48 -10.97
N GLN A 168 -20.35 17.35 -11.98
CA GLN A 168 -21.19 17.10 -13.17
C GLN A 168 -20.75 15.84 -13.94
N MET A 169 -19.44 15.64 -14.10
CA MET A 169 -18.92 14.44 -14.75
C MET A 169 -19.22 13.17 -13.93
N LEU A 170 -19.20 13.25 -12.60
CA LEU A 170 -19.54 12.14 -11.70
C LEU A 170 -21.05 11.87 -11.62
N ASP A 171 -21.90 12.85 -11.91
CA ASP A 171 -23.35 12.62 -12.04
C ASP A 171 -23.68 11.81 -13.31
N GLN A 172 -22.92 12.04 -14.38
CA GLN A 172 -23.09 11.38 -15.67
C GLN A 172 -22.40 10.02 -15.76
N SER A 173 -21.48 9.70 -14.85
CA SER A 173 -20.64 8.50 -14.92
C SER A 173 -20.28 7.96 -13.55
N LYS A 174 -20.11 6.63 -13.44
CA LYS A 174 -19.77 6.01 -12.14
C LYS A 174 -18.43 6.47 -11.56
N HIS A 175 -17.53 6.98 -12.39
CA HIS A 175 -16.20 7.43 -12.02
C HIS A 175 -15.62 8.35 -13.10
N ILE A 176 -14.67 9.19 -12.71
CA ILE A 176 -13.85 9.98 -13.64
C ILE A 176 -12.38 9.56 -13.55
N THR A 177 -11.57 9.99 -14.52
CA THR A 177 -10.11 9.82 -14.53
C THR A 177 -9.42 11.17 -14.73
N LEU A 178 -8.12 11.26 -14.44
CA LEU A 178 -7.35 12.48 -14.66
C LEU A 178 -7.36 12.88 -16.14
N SER A 179 -7.10 11.94 -17.05
CA SER A 179 -7.12 12.21 -18.50
C SER A 179 -8.49 12.64 -19.01
N GLY A 180 -9.55 12.00 -18.49
CA GLY A 180 -10.93 12.38 -18.80
C GLY A 180 -11.24 13.80 -18.34
N PHE A 181 -10.81 14.17 -17.13
CA PHE A 181 -11.03 15.51 -16.60
C PHE A 181 -10.26 16.57 -17.40
N ILE A 182 -8.98 16.35 -17.70
CA ILE A 182 -8.15 17.24 -18.54
C ILE A 182 -8.82 17.52 -19.89
N LYS A 183 -9.35 16.47 -20.53
CA LYS A 183 -9.98 16.60 -21.86
C LYS A 183 -11.19 17.54 -21.85
N VAL A 184 -11.96 17.54 -20.77
CA VAL A 184 -13.20 18.33 -20.66
C VAL A 184 -12.90 19.74 -20.13
N SER A 185 -12.04 19.86 -19.11
CA SER A 185 -11.70 21.15 -18.48
C SER A 185 -10.72 21.98 -19.30
N LYS A 186 -9.95 21.35 -20.19
CA LYS A 186 -8.83 21.95 -20.95
C LYS A 186 -7.72 22.54 -20.07
N LEU A 187 -7.65 22.09 -18.81
CA LEU A 187 -6.59 22.45 -17.88
C LEU A 187 -5.29 21.74 -18.23
N GLU A 188 -4.18 22.31 -17.81
CA GLU A 188 -2.90 21.61 -17.79
C GLU A 188 -2.92 20.48 -16.76
N GLU A 189 -2.13 19.41 -16.96
CA GLU A 189 -2.15 18.21 -16.10
C GLU A 189 -1.95 18.56 -14.62
N HIS A 190 -1.06 19.50 -14.31
CA HIS A 190 -0.80 19.93 -12.93
C HIS A 190 -2.01 20.59 -12.27
N GLU A 191 -2.71 21.46 -12.99
CA GLU A 191 -3.90 22.15 -12.50
C GLU A 191 -5.07 21.17 -12.30
N ALA A 192 -5.25 20.25 -13.24
CA ALA A 192 -6.24 19.18 -13.11
C ALA A 192 -5.94 18.27 -11.91
N MET A 193 -4.65 17.94 -11.68
CA MET A 193 -4.22 17.22 -10.48
C MET A 193 -4.51 18.01 -9.20
N ASP A 194 -4.30 19.34 -9.18
CA ASP A 194 -4.57 20.20 -8.02
C ASP A 194 -6.03 20.10 -7.59
N VAL A 195 -6.95 20.24 -8.55
CA VAL A 195 -8.40 20.14 -8.31
C VAL A 195 -8.77 18.77 -7.73
N LEU A 196 -8.37 17.68 -8.40
CA LEU A 196 -8.70 16.32 -7.95
C LEU A 196 -8.10 16.00 -6.58
N ILE A 197 -6.86 16.43 -6.32
CA ILE A 197 -6.21 16.25 -5.02
C ILE A 197 -6.96 17.02 -3.93
N LYS A 198 -7.32 18.30 -4.18
CA LYS A 198 -8.06 19.12 -3.23
C LYS A 198 -9.41 18.49 -2.87
N MET A 199 -10.16 18.01 -3.88
CA MET A 199 -11.43 17.31 -3.68
C MET A 199 -11.28 15.97 -2.93
N CYS A 200 -10.16 15.27 -3.12
CA CYS A 200 -9.82 14.07 -2.35
C CYS A 200 -9.46 14.39 -0.89
N LEU A 201 -8.77 15.52 -0.65
CA LEU A 201 -8.35 15.95 0.69
C LEU A 201 -9.55 16.41 1.53
N THR A 202 -10.57 16.98 0.89
CA THR A 202 -11.83 17.38 1.55
C THR A 202 -12.89 16.29 1.56
N ASN A 203 -12.53 15.05 1.18
CA ASN A 203 -13.41 13.88 1.15
C ASN A 203 -14.68 14.06 0.30
N VAL A 204 -14.66 14.92 -0.74
CA VAL A 204 -15.77 15.01 -1.71
C VAL A 204 -15.72 13.84 -2.68
N ILE A 205 -14.51 13.45 -3.09
CA ILE A 205 -14.28 12.29 -3.95
C ILE A 205 -13.25 11.34 -3.29
N ILE A 206 -13.28 10.07 -3.67
CA ILE A 206 -12.37 9.04 -3.21
C ILE A 206 -11.51 8.57 -4.40
N PRO A 207 -10.18 8.49 -4.24
CA PRO A 207 -9.31 7.86 -5.23
C PRO A 207 -9.46 6.33 -5.19
N MET A 208 -9.56 5.73 -6.36
CA MET A 208 -9.46 4.30 -6.60
C MET A 208 -8.22 4.07 -7.46
N PRO A 209 -7.06 3.75 -6.86
CA PRO A 209 -5.85 3.46 -7.61
C PRO A 209 -6.05 2.26 -8.53
N MET A 210 -5.67 2.39 -9.80
CA MET A 210 -5.85 1.35 -10.83
C MET A 210 -4.65 1.33 -11.77
N ASP A 211 -4.49 0.22 -12.48
CA ASP A 211 -3.53 0.05 -13.57
C ASP A 211 -4.36 -0.25 -14.85
N PRO A 212 -4.37 0.61 -15.89
CA PRO A 212 -3.39 1.67 -16.17
C PRO A 212 -3.67 3.07 -15.61
N GLU A 213 -4.91 3.41 -15.22
CA GLU A 213 -5.26 4.78 -14.83
C GLU A 213 -6.22 4.82 -13.65
N ASP A 214 -5.88 5.64 -12.63
CA ASP A 214 -6.69 5.85 -11.43
C ASP A 214 -8.10 6.36 -11.76
N ARG A 215 -9.05 5.92 -10.94
CA ARG A 215 -10.44 6.35 -11.01
C ARG A 215 -10.78 7.16 -9.78
N PHE A 216 -11.70 8.09 -9.90
CA PHE A 216 -12.24 8.87 -8.78
C PHE A 216 -13.74 8.73 -8.75
N ILE A 217 -14.29 8.51 -7.57
CA ILE A 217 -15.74 8.33 -7.35
C ILE A 217 -16.23 9.33 -6.31
N MET A 218 -17.53 9.63 -6.34
CA MET A 218 -18.15 10.41 -5.26
C MET A 218 -17.99 9.69 -3.92
N ASN A 219 -17.64 10.45 -2.88
CA ASN A 219 -17.75 9.95 -1.53
C ASN A 219 -19.20 10.02 -1.07
N ILE A 220 -19.93 8.92 -1.25
CA ILE A 220 -21.30 8.80 -0.74
C ILE A 220 -21.18 8.41 0.73
N VAL A 221 -21.14 9.41 1.61
CA VAL A 221 -21.27 9.19 3.04
C VAL A 221 -22.73 8.81 3.29
N ASN A 222 -22.99 7.53 3.59
CA ASN A 222 -24.27 7.09 4.15
C ASN A 222 -24.36 7.45 5.63
#